data_AF-A0A2P8ANN2-F1
#
_entry.id   AF-A0A2P8ANN2-F1
#
_cell.length_a   1.000
_cell.length_b   1.000
_cell.length_c   1.000
_cell.angle_alpha   90.00
_cell.angle_beta   90.00
_cell.angle_gamma   90.00
#
_symmetry.space_group_name_H-M   'P 1'
#
loop_
_entity.id
_entity.type
_entity.pdbx_description
1 polymer ?
#
loop_
_entity_poly.entity_id
_entity_poly.type
_entity_poly.pdbx_seq_one_letter_code
_entity_poly.pdbx_strand_id
1 'polypeptide(L)'
;MSGKVKQNTIKATVVADDYGATLWCGGHRPGRMHDTTAARVEGVDALLDAYPQVTVLVDAGYRGLAKTHPGQVVAPPLKLRPGAPPARQRAWEAERKQQSSQRISVEHAIAELKWWRQLQRFTGRRELLPENIDAVAGLVSDRLITW
;
A
#
# COMPACT_ATOMS: atom_id res chain seq x y z
N MET A 1 -19.93 19.03 -25.27
CA MET A 1 -18.54 18.58 -25.01
C MET A 1 -18.56 17.53 -23.91
N SER A 2 -17.95 16.36 -24.14
CA SER A 2 -17.99 15.21 -23.23
C SER A 2 -17.08 15.45 -22.02
N GLY A 3 -17.65 15.54 -20.82
CA GLY A 3 -16.96 15.87 -19.56
C GLY A 3 -16.05 14.78 -18.97
N LYS A 4 -15.64 13.77 -19.75
CA LYS A 4 -14.65 12.76 -19.33
C LYS A 4 -13.22 13.23 -19.59
N VAL A 5 -12.88 14.42 -19.10
CA VAL A 5 -11.48 14.87 -19.06
C VAL A 5 -10.82 14.30 -17.80
N LYS A 6 -10.16 13.16 -18.00
CA LYS A 6 -9.01 12.61 -17.26
C LYS A 6 -8.55 13.41 -16.02
N GLN A 7 -9.24 13.31 -14.90
CA GLN A 7 -8.57 13.55 -13.62
C GLN A 7 -7.78 12.28 -13.30
N ASN A 8 -6.50 12.26 -13.69
CA ASN A 8 -5.61 11.16 -13.33
C ASN A 8 -5.56 11.07 -11.79
N THR A 9 -5.98 9.96 -11.21
CA THR A 9 -5.82 9.69 -9.77
C THR A 9 -4.37 9.94 -9.36
N ILE A 10 -4.12 10.56 -8.20
CA ILE A 10 -2.80 10.58 -7.58
C ILE A 10 -2.79 9.45 -6.55
N LYS A 11 -1.78 8.59 -6.61
CA LYS A 11 -1.57 7.50 -5.67
C LYS A 11 -0.29 7.76 -4.88
N ALA A 12 -0.30 7.39 -3.61
CA ALA A 12 0.88 7.26 -2.76
C ALA A 12 0.91 5.83 -2.20
N THR A 13 2.11 5.28 -2.07
CA THR A 13 2.34 3.98 -1.41
C THR A 13 2.47 4.23 0.09
N VAL A 14 1.80 3.46 0.94
CA VAL A 14 1.97 3.59 2.39
C VAL A 14 2.56 2.30 2.93
N VAL A 15 3.54 2.43 3.81
CA VAL A 15 4.10 1.34 4.61
C VAL A 15 3.83 1.66 6.08
N ALA A 16 3.31 0.66 6.78
CA ALA A 16 3.01 0.73 8.20
C ALA A 16 3.58 -0.50 8.90
N ASP A 17 3.77 -0.40 10.21
CA ASP A 17 4.10 -1.56 11.05
C ASP A 17 2.85 -2.43 11.32
N ASP A 18 3.04 -3.50 12.10
CA ASP A 18 2.00 -4.43 12.51
C ASP A 18 0.99 -3.83 13.51
N TYR A 19 1.34 -2.72 14.18
CA TYR A 19 0.46 -1.97 15.07
C TYR A 19 -0.35 -0.88 14.34
N GLY A 20 -0.01 -0.58 13.09
CA GLY A 20 -0.68 0.41 12.25
C GLY A 20 -0.02 1.79 12.28
N ALA A 21 1.20 1.90 12.81
CA ALA A 21 1.96 3.14 12.72
C ALA A 21 2.48 3.36 11.30
N THR A 22 2.20 4.53 10.74
CA THR A 22 2.70 4.90 9.40
C THR A 22 4.21 5.13 9.47
N LEU A 23 4.98 4.25 8.83
CA LEU A 23 6.45 4.33 8.76
C LEU A 23 6.91 5.14 7.55
N TRP A 24 6.17 5.07 6.45
CA TRP A 24 6.53 5.76 5.22
C TRP A 24 5.32 6.01 4.32
N CYS A 25 5.29 7.20 3.71
CA CYS A 25 4.40 7.54 2.62
C CYS A 25 5.26 7.86 1.39
N GLY A 26 5.12 7.04 0.36
CA GLY A 26 5.88 7.09 -0.87
C GLY A 26 5.47 8.21 -1.81
N GLY A 27 6.24 8.33 -2.88
CA GLY A 27 6.11 9.38 -3.86
C GLY A 27 4.75 9.36 -4.58
N HIS A 28 4.31 10.54 -5.00
CA HIS A 28 3.02 10.73 -5.65
C HIS A 28 3.08 10.39 -7.13
N ARG A 29 2.26 9.42 -7.56
CA ARG A 29 2.28 8.92 -8.94
C ARG A 29 0.93 9.06 -9.65
N PRO A 30 0.93 9.26 -10.98
CA PRO A 30 -0.28 9.16 -11.78
C PRO A 30 -0.88 7.76 -11.66
N GLY A 31 -2.20 7.67 -11.51
CA GLY A 31 -2.90 6.41 -11.22
C GLY A 31 -2.81 5.34 -12.31
N ARG A 32 -2.33 5.69 -13.51
CA ARG A 32 -2.01 4.75 -14.59
C ARG A 32 -0.77 3.89 -14.30
N MET A 33 0.10 4.32 -13.40
CA MET A 33 1.30 3.58 -13.04
C MET A 33 0.91 2.35 -12.23
N HIS A 34 1.49 1.20 -12.58
CA HIS A 34 1.28 -0.03 -11.83
C HIS A 34 1.98 0.07 -10.47
N ASP A 35 1.32 -0.40 -9.41
CA ASP A 35 1.79 -0.17 -8.03
C ASP A 35 3.18 -0.79 -7.79
N THR A 36 3.45 -1.99 -8.33
CA THR A 36 4.81 -2.59 -8.30
C THR A 36 5.85 -1.66 -8.96
N THR A 37 5.53 -1.04 -10.10
CA THR A 37 6.48 -0.14 -10.78
C THR A 37 6.75 1.10 -9.94
N ALA A 38 5.72 1.65 -9.29
CA ALA A 38 5.87 2.79 -8.39
C ALA A 38 6.82 2.48 -7.23
N ALA A 39 6.62 1.34 -6.55
CA ALA A 39 7.49 0.91 -5.45
C ALA A 39 8.95 0.72 -5.90
N ARG A 40 9.18 0.15 -7.09
CA ARG A 40 10.54 -0.01 -7.64
C ARG A 40 11.23 1.31 -7.93
N VAL A 41 10.51 2.27 -8.53
CA VAL A 41 11.03 3.62 -8.78
C VAL A 41 11.40 4.33 -7.48
N GLU A 42 10.73 3.99 -6.39
CA GLU A 42 10.99 4.53 -5.06
C GLU A 42 12.09 3.78 -4.29
N GLY A 43 12.79 2.85 -4.95
CA GLY A 43 13.93 2.17 -4.37
C GLY A 43 13.57 1.06 -3.39
N VAL A 44 12.30 0.62 -3.35
CA VAL A 44 11.87 -0.47 -2.45
C VAL A 44 12.66 -1.76 -2.70
N ASP A 45 13.00 -2.08 -3.95
CA ASP A 45 13.87 -3.23 -4.25
C ASP A 45 15.25 -3.09 -3.56
N ALA A 46 15.88 -1.92 -3.69
CA ALA A 46 17.19 -1.67 -3.09
C ALA A 46 17.16 -1.67 -1.55
N LEU A 47 16.07 -1.21 -0.94
CA LEU A 47 15.87 -1.30 0.51
C LEU A 47 15.73 -2.75 0.97
N LEU A 48 14.93 -3.56 0.26
CA LEU A 48 14.76 -4.97 0.57
C LEU A 48 16.10 -5.74 0.44
N ASP A 49 16.87 -5.45 -0.62
CA ASP A 49 18.21 -6.02 -0.82
C ASP A 49 19.19 -5.64 0.30
N ALA A 50 19.14 -4.38 0.76
CA ALA A 50 20.02 -3.89 1.82
C ALA A 50 19.67 -4.43 3.22
N TYR A 51 18.40 -4.76 3.47
CA TYR A 51 17.89 -5.17 4.78
C TYR A 51 17.15 -6.51 4.70
N PRO A 52 17.85 -7.64 4.49
CA PRO A 52 17.25 -8.95 4.25
C PRO A 52 16.39 -9.47 5.42
N GLN A 53 16.59 -8.94 6.62
CA GLN A 53 15.80 -9.26 7.81
C GLN A 53 14.40 -8.60 7.83
N VAL A 54 14.18 -7.57 7.03
CA VAL A 54 12.90 -6.85 6.98
C VAL A 54 11.92 -7.63 6.13
N THR A 55 10.83 -8.12 6.73
CA THR A 55 9.74 -8.77 5.99
C THR A 55 8.60 -7.81 5.74
N VAL A 56 8.00 -7.85 4.55
CA VAL A 56 6.90 -6.94 4.17
C VAL A 56 5.69 -7.71 3.68
N LEU A 57 4.52 -7.39 4.25
CA LEU A 57 3.23 -7.83 3.74
C LEU A 57 2.70 -6.82 2.73
N VAL A 58 2.32 -7.27 1.54
CA VAL A 58 1.89 -6.36 0.46
C VAL A 58 0.53 -6.72 -0.13
N ASP A 59 -0.08 -5.74 -0.79
CA ASP A 59 -1.29 -5.93 -1.60
C ASP A 59 -1.02 -6.68 -2.90
N ALA A 60 -2.09 -7.21 -3.51
CA ALA A 60 -1.98 -7.93 -4.78
C ALA A 60 -1.35 -7.10 -5.92
N GLY A 61 -1.49 -5.76 -5.90
CA GLY A 61 -0.87 -4.84 -6.86
C GLY A 61 0.66 -4.76 -6.78
N TYR A 62 1.25 -5.19 -5.67
CA TYR A 62 2.69 -5.24 -5.43
C TYR A 62 3.27 -6.65 -5.60
N ARG A 63 2.50 -7.62 -6.13
CA ARG A 63 2.94 -9.02 -6.27
C ARG A 63 4.25 -9.18 -7.05
N GLY A 64 4.61 -8.25 -7.94
CA GLY A 64 5.90 -8.29 -8.62
C GLY A 64 7.10 -8.16 -7.66
N LEU A 65 6.93 -7.50 -6.51
CA LEU A 65 7.94 -7.46 -5.44
C LEU A 65 8.07 -8.85 -4.78
N ALA A 66 6.97 -9.51 -4.43
CA ALA A 66 6.98 -10.88 -3.88
C ALA A 66 7.64 -11.91 -4.81
N LYS A 67 7.58 -11.69 -6.13
CA LYS A 67 8.29 -12.52 -7.11
C LYS A 67 9.80 -12.25 -7.10
N THR A 68 10.21 -11.01 -6.84
CA THR A 68 11.62 -10.58 -6.89
C THR A 68 12.34 -10.91 -5.58
N HIS A 69 11.64 -10.78 -4.45
CA HIS A 69 12.15 -10.96 -3.10
C HIS A 69 11.41 -12.09 -2.36
N PRO A 70 11.56 -13.36 -2.80
CA PRO A 70 10.87 -14.48 -2.20
C PRO A 70 11.33 -14.70 -0.74
N GLY A 71 10.37 -14.98 0.15
CA GLY A 71 10.62 -15.17 1.58
C GLY A 71 10.69 -13.88 2.39
N GLN A 72 11.01 -12.76 1.75
CA GLN A 72 11.02 -11.44 2.38
C GLN A 72 9.71 -10.68 2.16
N VAL A 73 9.13 -10.77 0.95
CA VAL A 73 7.88 -10.09 0.61
C VAL A 73 6.74 -11.10 0.42
N VAL A 74 5.67 -10.93 1.18
CA VAL A 74 4.49 -11.81 1.15
C VAL A 74 3.32 -11.09 0.49
N ALA A 75 2.88 -11.61 -0.66
CA ALA A 75 1.68 -11.13 -1.37
C ALA A 75 0.50 -12.11 -1.19
N PRO A 76 -0.74 -11.67 -1.45
CA PRO A 76 -1.90 -12.54 -1.29
C PRO A 76 -1.81 -13.77 -2.18
N PRO A 77 -2.32 -14.94 -1.75
CA PRO A 77 -2.31 -16.13 -2.58
C PRO A 77 -3.09 -15.87 -3.87
N LEU A 78 -2.63 -16.46 -4.97
CA LEU A 78 -3.28 -16.35 -6.27
C LEU A 78 -4.68 -16.96 -6.21
N LYS A 79 -5.64 -16.35 -6.92
CA LYS A 79 -6.98 -16.91 -7.05
C LYS A 79 -6.87 -18.32 -7.63
N LEU A 80 -7.57 -19.27 -7.02
CA LEU A 80 -7.62 -20.65 -7.52
C LEU A 80 -8.26 -20.72 -8.91
N ARG A 81 -7.81 -21.69 -9.71
CA ARG A 81 -8.47 -22.03 -10.97
C ARG A 81 -9.86 -22.63 -10.70
N PRO A 82 -10.84 -22.43 -11.59
CA PRO A 82 -12.12 -23.12 -11.51
C PRO A 82 -11.92 -24.64 -11.38
N GLY A 83 -12.72 -25.29 -10.53
CA GLY A 83 -12.65 -26.74 -10.32
C GLY A 83 -11.53 -27.21 -9.38
N ALA A 84 -10.85 -26.31 -8.65
CA ALA A 84 -9.90 -26.71 -7.61
C ALA A 84 -10.56 -27.63 -6.57
N PRO A 85 -9.88 -28.68 -6.05
CA PRO A 85 -10.46 -29.58 -5.05
C PRO A 85 -10.96 -28.84 -3.79
N PRO A 86 -12.05 -29.29 -3.13
CA PRO A 86 -12.60 -28.60 -1.95
C PRO A 86 -11.61 -28.42 -0.80
N ALA A 87 -10.68 -29.35 -0.60
CA ALA A 87 -9.62 -29.21 0.40
C ALA A 87 -8.68 -28.02 0.09
N ARG A 88 -8.34 -27.84 -1.20
CA ARG A 88 -7.51 -26.73 -1.66
C ARG A 88 -8.24 -25.39 -1.60
N GLN A 89 -9.55 -25.37 -1.86
CA GLN A 89 -10.38 -24.18 -1.68
C GLN A 89 -10.37 -23.71 -0.22
N ARG A 90 -10.60 -24.62 0.73
CA ARG A 90 -10.55 -24.31 2.17
C ARG A 90 -9.19 -23.79 2.62
N ALA A 91 -8.10 -24.40 2.17
CA ALA A 91 -6.75 -23.93 2.49
C ALA A 91 -6.50 -22.51 1.94
N TRP A 92 -6.88 -22.25 0.70
CA TRP A 92 -6.75 -20.93 0.09
C TRP A 92 -7.59 -19.85 0.80
N GLU A 93 -8.82 -20.19 1.21
CA GLU A 93 -9.67 -19.29 1.99
C GLU A 93 -9.06 -18.96 3.35
N ALA A 94 -8.49 -19.95 4.03
CA ALA A 94 -7.79 -19.75 5.30
C ALA A 94 -6.57 -18.82 5.15
N GLU A 95 -5.72 -19.08 4.14
CA GLU A 95 -4.56 -18.22 3.82
C GLU A 95 -4.99 -16.80 3.47
N ARG A 96 -5.99 -16.64 2.60
CA ARG A 96 -6.56 -15.32 2.24
C ARG A 96 -7.10 -14.58 3.45
N LYS A 97 -7.81 -15.27 4.34
CA LYS A 97 -8.41 -14.68 5.54
C LYS A 97 -7.33 -14.25 6.53
N GLN A 98 -6.35 -15.10 6.79
CA GLN A 98 -5.20 -14.78 7.65
C GLN A 98 -4.49 -13.52 7.16
N GLN A 99 -4.23 -13.45 5.85
CA GLN A 99 -3.57 -12.30 5.27
C GLN A 99 -4.46 -11.03 5.30
N SER A 100 -5.77 -11.17 5.09
CA SER A 100 -6.71 -10.06 5.21
C SER A 100 -6.72 -9.48 6.62
N SER A 101 -6.63 -10.32 7.65
CA SER A 101 -6.57 -9.87 9.04
C SER A 101 -5.29 -9.10 9.35
N GLN A 102 -4.14 -9.54 8.82
CA GLN A 102 -2.87 -8.83 9.00
C GLN A 102 -2.87 -7.45 8.31
N ARG A 103 -3.65 -7.27 7.23
CA ARG A 103 -3.77 -5.98 6.53
C ARG A 103 -4.63 -4.95 7.26
N ILE A 104 -5.32 -5.33 8.34
CA ILE A 104 -6.16 -4.38 9.10
C ILE A 104 -5.32 -3.23 9.66
N SER A 105 -4.08 -3.47 10.10
CA SER A 105 -3.19 -2.43 10.63
C SER A 105 -2.89 -1.34 9.59
N VAL A 106 -2.47 -1.74 8.38
CA VAL A 106 -2.19 -0.78 7.29
C VAL A 106 -3.47 -0.11 6.77
N GLU A 107 -4.61 -0.81 6.80
CA GLU A 107 -5.91 -0.19 6.46
C GLU A 107 -6.29 0.90 7.48
N HIS A 108 -6.01 0.70 8.78
CA HIS A 108 -6.15 1.73 9.80
C HIS A 108 -5.16 2.88 9.60
N ALA A 109 -3.90 2.60 9.31
CA ALA A 109 -2.89 3.64 9.01
C ALA A 109 -3.34 4.54 7.84
N ILE A 110 -3.81 3.92 6.75
CA ILE A 110 -4.35 4.64 5.59
C ILE A 110 -5.63 5.40 5.94
N ALA A 111 -6.49 4.83 6.79
CA ALA A 111 -7.70 5.49 7.24
C ALA A 111 -7.39 6.74 8.08
N GLU A 112 -6.40 6.67 8.97
CA GLU A 112 -5.95 7.81 9.77
C GLU A 112 -5.48 8.96 8.88
N LEU A 113 -4.63 8.67 7.87
CA LEU A 113 -4.25 9.67 6.86
C LEU A 113 -5.49 10.29 6.21
N LYS A 114 -6.46 9.46 5.79
CA LYS A 114 -7.68 9.91 5.12
C LYS A 114 -8.68 10.60 6.05
N TRP A 115 -8.55 10.52 7.37
CA TRP A 115 -9.45 11.20 8.31
C TRP A 115 -9.18 12.71 8.39
N TRP A 116 -8.00 13.16 7.98
CA TRP A 116 -7.71 14.58 7.88
C TRP A 116 -8.64 15.23 6.87
N ARG A 117 -9.42 16.23 7.32
CA ARG A 117 -10.43 16.93 6.49
C ARG A 117 -9.86 17.41 5.15
N GLN A 118 -8.60 17.85 5.17
CA GLN A 118 -7.88 18.31 3.98
C GLN A 118 -7.75 17.21 2.91
N LEU A 119 -7.59 15.95 3.30
CA LEU A 119 -7.49 14.80 2.39
C LEU A 119 -8.86 14.16 2.08
N GLN A 120 -9.88 14.35 2.93
CA GLN A 120 -11.26 13.92 2.62
C GLN A 120 -11.86 14.69 1.46
N ARG A 121 -11.62 16.01 1.42
CA ARG A 121 -12.11 16.90 0.37
C ARG A 121 -11.10 18.01 0.11
N PHE A 122 -10.12 17.69 -0.72
CA PHE A 122 -9.14 18.69 -1.15
C PHE A 122 -9.73 19.66 -2.17
N THR A 123 -9.85 20.94 -1.79
CA THR A 123 -10.35 22.03 -2.66
C THR A 123 -9.26 22.96 -3.16
N GLY A 124 -8.00 22.68 -2.81
CA GLY A 124 -6.83 23.46 -3.23
C GLY A 124 -6.36 23.20 -4.66
N ARG A 125 -5.26 23.86 -5.04
CA ARG A 125 -4.59 23.61 -6.33
C ARG A 125 -4.05 22.19 -6.37
N ARG A 126 -4.37 21.46 -7.43
CA ARG A 126 -4.00 20.05 -7.58
C ARG A 126 -2.50 19.80 -7.45
N GLU A 127 -1.68 20.73 -7.92
CA GLU A 127 -0.22 20.62 -7.86
C GLU A 127 0.30 20.59 -6.42
N LEU A 128 -0.47 21.11 -5.46
CA LEU A 128 -0.15 21.12 -4.04
C LEU A 128 -0.65 19.88 -3.29
N LEU A 129 -1.48 19.04 -3.93
CA LEU A 129 -2.00 17.83 -3.28
C LEU A 129 -0.90 16.88 -2.79
N PRO A 130 0.17 16.59 -3.57
CA PRO A 130 1.34 15.85 -3.09
C PRO A 130 1.92 16.38 -1.78
N GLU A 131 2.25 17.67 -1.74
CA GLU A 131 2.83 18.34 -0.57
C GLU A 131 1.88 18.29 0.65
N ASN A 132 0.56 18.42 0.42
CA ASN A 132 -0.43 18.29 1.49
C ASN A 132 -0.50 16.86 2.04
N ILE A 133 -0.40 15.85 1.17
CA ILE A 133 -0.36 14.45 1.62
C ILE A 133 0.92 14.18 2.42
N ASP A 134 2.07 14.68 1.96
CA ASP A 134 3.35 14.50 2.65
C ASP A 134 3.36 15.19 4.02
N ALA A 135 2.83 16.41 4.10
CA ALA A 135 2.69 17.13 5.37
C ALA A 135 1.78 16.38 6.36
N VAL A 136 0.63 15.87 5.90
CA VAL A 136 -0.27 15.06 6.74
C VAL A 136 0.39 13.75 7.16
N ALA A 137 1.11 13.08 6.25
CA ALA A 137 1.81 11.84 6.55
C ALA A 137 2.91 12.03 7.59
N GLY A 138 3.68 13.13 7.51
CA GLY A 138 4.65 13.50 8.54
C GLY A 138 4.00 13.71 9.91
N LEU A 139 2.90 14.48 9.97
CA LEU A 139 2.17 14.72 11.22
C LEU A 139 1.58 13.44 11.84
N VAL A 140 1.06 12.53 11.01
CA VAL A 140 0.53 11.24 11.46
C VAL A 140 1.65 10.32 11.95
N SER A 141 2.78 10.27 11.24
CA SER A 141 3.94 9.47 11.65
C SER A 141 4.51 9.96 12.98
N ASP A 142 4.73 11.27 13.12
CA ASP A 142 5.30 11.89 14.35
C ASP A 142 4.42 11.65 15.59
N ARG A 143 3.10 11.67 15.43
CA ARG A 143 2.16 11.42 16.53
C ARG A 143 2.30 10.02 17.12
N LEU A 144 2.74 9.05 16.32
CA LEU A 144 2.86 7.65 16.73
C LEU A 144 4.23 7.35 17.35
N ILE A 145 5.19 8.29 17.27
CA ILE A 145 6.52 8.24 17.91
C ILE A 145 6.44 8.87 19.32
N THR A 146 5.45 8.44 20.13
CA THR A 146 5.42 8.82 21.55
C THR A 146 6.06 7.69 22.37
N TRP A 147 7.19 7.99 23.01
CA TRP A 147 7.95 7.11 23.91
C TRP A 147 7.16 6.66 25.13
#